data_AF-A0EC37-F1
#
_entry.id   AF-A0EC37-F1
#
_cell.length_a   1.000
_cell.length_b   1.000
_cell.length_c   1.000
_cell.angle_alpha   90.00
_cell.angle_beta   90.00
_cell.angle_gamma   90.00
#
_symmetry.space_group_name_H-M   'P 1'
#
loop_
_entity.id
_entity.type
_entity.pdbx_description
1 polymer ?
#
loop_
_entity_poly.entity_id
_entity_poly.type
_entity_poly.pdbx_seq_one_letter_code
_entity_poly.pdbx_strand_id
1 'polypeptide(L)'
;MEIGTYDIGFIDTDFNLNRNTNVALGEYRGIWMYIWVGYSRQDEYAGWFFGFPDVSKGGLLKKVLHFSPKYLAVYFGKDGINKNFIGKSRHVHACYGSTQCWHYVDKVEVEVDLPAWIPYKLNNYFEFYVQNDADALIYAKDDKPALDVEFTQTNFPGSDIEAIYEYGIGLWTRWLMNYPFILLEKAESHSIFRFTTNAQYEDAQKNGDRTVSAFVGRGEYKFSTYDAVLDKNEITTGTKFDKELEGYWNFVYFCYKRIPTGPKGIGYVYLTHQNVVKRVEIDSAKHWLLRDYARLVIGKKEFGHSAFQGKLFDPRAFLGKNSYIDSSEDLLNVIVPKFRPYPPYKDKQDNEPVQVEKAKMTQRVFKSYEEKYSGVFEYSVYGFAKGNKLKNVTDWTSLVRVTQNTPDIQADNDNAGDRTLSIFIDKGCLVFQYL
;
A
#
# COMPACT_ATOMS: atom_id res chain seq x y z
N MET A 1 -32.90 6.27 7.30
CA MET A 1 -33.76 6.55 6.13
C MET A 1 -35.05 5.80 6.38
N GLU A 2 -36.18 6.45 6.14
CA GLU A 2 -37.50 5.84 6.29
C GLU A 2 -38.05 5.55 4.90
N ILE A 3 -38.50 4.32 4.68
CA ILE A 3 -39.24 3.94 3.47
C ILE A 3 -40.68 3.71 3.90
N GLY A 4 -41.58 4.50 3.35
CA GLY A 4 -43.00 4.46 3.67
C GLY A 4 -43.85 4.17 2.45
N THR A 5 -44.95 3.46 2.67
CA THR A 5 -46.09 3.36 1.75
C THR A 5 -47.40 3.28 2.56
N TYR A 6 -48.53 3.12 1.90
CA TYR A 6 -49.83 2.90 2.54
C TYR A 6 -50.43 1.56 2.12
N ASP A 7 -51.41 1.08 2.88
CA ASP A 7 -52.20 -0.10 2.53
C ASP A 7 -53.68 0.19 2.77
N ILE A 8 -54.49 0.04 1.72
CA ILE A 8 -55.94 0.34 1.80
C ILE A 8 -56.72 -0.75 2.54
N GLY A 9 -56.11 -1.92 2.80
CA GLY A 9 -56.72 -3.02 3.55
C GLY A 9 -58.12 -3.38 3.04
N PHE A 10 -59.04 -3.62 3.97
CA PHE A 10 -60.47 -3.71 3.66
C PHE A 10 -61.05 -2.31 3.55
N ILE A 11 -61.51 -1.94 2.35
CA ILE A 11 -61.99 -0.60 1.98
C ILE A 11 -63.05 -0.05 2.97
N ASP A 12 -63.80 -0.93 3.62
CA ASP A 12 -64.90 -0.58 4.51
C ASP A 12 -64.52 -0.51 6.01
N THR A 13 -63.36 -1.04 6.43
CA THR A 13 -63.06 -1.21 7.88
C THR A 13 -61.61 -0.98 8.31
N ASP A 14 -60.60 -1.13 7.44
CA ASP A 14 -59.18 -1.17 7.86
C ASP A 14 -58.27 -0.40 6.89
N PHE A 15 -58.33 0.93 6.94
CA PHE A 15 -57.40 1.78 6.19
C PHE A 15 -56.10 1.99 6.97
N ASN A 16 -55.02 1.27 6.61
CA ASN A 16 -53.72 1.49 7.24
C ASN A 16 -52.91 2.52 6.46
N LEU A 17 -53.09 3.78 6.86
CA LEU A 17 -52.55 4.95 6.17
C LEU A 17 -51.02 4.96 6.04
N ASN A 18 -50.29 4.29 6.94
CA ASN A 18 -48.82 4.33 6.95
C ASN A 18 -48.21 2.97 7.31
N ARG A 19 -47.47 2.40 6.36
CA ARG A 19 -46.58 1.27 6.55
C ARG A 19 -45.16 1.72 6.26
N ASN A 20 -44.33 1.73 7.28
CA ASN A 20 -42.95 2.18 7.15
C ASN A 20 -41.96 1.10 7.59
N THR A 21 -40.74 1.24 7.09
CA THR A 21 -39.58 0.53 7.59
C THR A 21 -38.41 1.49 7.66
N ASN A 22 -37.61 1.32 8.71
CA ASN A 22 -36.45 2.15 8.96
C ASN A 22 -35.19 1.40 8.57
N VAL A 23 -34.38 2.03 7.73
CA VAL A 23 -33.07 1.51 7.34
C VAL A 23 -31.98 2.42 7.88
N ALA A 24 -31.14 1.83 8.74
CA ALA A 24 -29.96 2.48 9.26
C ALA A 24 -28.85 2.48 8.20
N LEU A 25 -28.43 3.69 7.80
CA LEU A 25 -27.33 3.89 6.84
C LEU A 25 -25.95 3.68 7.48
N GLY A 26 -25.81 3.88 8.79
CA GLY A 26 -24.55 3.67 9.52
C GLY A 26 -23.37 4.43 8.88
N GLU A 27 -22.30 3.70 8.58
CA GLU A 27 -21.05 4.18 7.98
C GLU A 27 -21.18 4.65 6.51
N TYR A 28 -22.27 4.27 5.83
CA TYR A 28 -22.51 4.61 4.42
C TYR A 28 -23.13 6.00 4.21
N ARG A 29 -23.23 6.81 5.28
CA ARG A 29 -23.72 8.19 5.17
C ARG A 29 -22.76 9.02 4.32
N GLY A 30 -23.30 9.67 3.30
CA GLY A 30 -22.54 10.53 2.39
C GLY A 30 -21.77 9.77 1.31
N ILE A 31 -22.01 8.45 1.16
CA ILE A 31 -21.46 7.64 0.07
C ILE A 31 -22.54 7.46 -1.00
N TRP A 32 -22.15 7.44 -2.28
CA TRP A 32 -23.05 7.06 -3.37
C TRP A 32 -23.71 5.70 -3.09
N MET A 33 -25.03 5.67 -3.25
CA MET A 33 -25.83 4.47 -3.11
C MET A 33 -26.81 4.35 -4.26
N TYR A 34 -27.03 3.10 -4.67
CA TYR A 34 -28.15 2.77 -5.52
C TYR A 34 -29.41 2.59 -4.67
N ILE A 35 -30.53 3.15 -5.11
CA ILE A 35 -31.82 3.06 -4.42
C ILE A 35 -32.84 2.54 -5.42
N TRP A 36 -33.55 1.48 -5.05
CA TRP A 36 -34.72 0.99 -5.78
C TRP A 36 -35.90 0.82 -4.83
N VAL A 37 -37.08 1.22 -5.29
CA VAL A 37 -38.36 0.98 -4.64
C VAL A 37 -39.36 0.54 -5.70
N GLY A 38 -40.13 -0.49 -5.39
CA GLY A 38 -41.08 -1.09 -6.34
C GLY A 38 -42.36 -1.54 -5.66
N TYR A 39 -43.40 -1.74 -6.46
CA TYR A 39 -44.68 -2.27 -6.01
C TYR A 39 -45.24 -3.25 -7.04
N SER A 40 -45.78 -4.37 -6.56
CA SER A 40 -46.55 -5.34 -7.34
C SER A 40 -47.91 -5.53 -6.72
N ARG A 41 -48.96 -5.25 -7.51
CA ARG A 41 -50.34 -5.55 -7.12
C ARG A 41 -50.64 -7.05 -7.17
N GLN A 42 -50.02 -7.77 -8.12
CA GLN A 42 -50.21 -9.21 -8.27
C GLN A 42 -49.67 -9.97 -7.06
N ASP A 43 -48.53 -9.53 -6.52
CA ASP A 43 -47.90 -10.14 -5.35
C ASP A 43 -48.33 -9.50 -4.03
N GLU A 44 -49.09 -8.39 -4.10
CA GLU A 44 -49.46 -7.53 -2.97
C GLU A 44 -48.23 -7.10 -2.14
N TYR A 45 -47.12 -6.77 -2.79
CA TYR A 45 -45.86 -6.42 -2.13
C TYR A 45 -45.37 -5.03 -2.54
N ALA A 46 -44.81 -4.32 -1.57
CA ALA A 46 -43.92 -3.19 -1.83
C ALA A 46 -42.50 -3.60 -1.43
N GLY A 47 -41.55 -3.43 -2.36
CA GLY A 47 -40.17 -3.82 -2.20
C GLY A 47 -39.25 -2.62 -2.17
N TRP A 48 -38.12 -2.77 -1.51
CA TRP A 48 -37.06 -1.77 -1.49
C TRP A 48 -35.69 -2.45 -1.51
N PHE A 49 -34.72 -1.74 -2.08
CA PHE A 49 -33.35 -2.19 -2.18
C PHE A 49 -32.39 -0.99 -2.12
N PHE A 50 -31.31 -1.16 -1.37
CA PHE A 50 -30.17 -0.26 -1.30
C PHE A 50 -28.90 -1.02 -1.69
N GLY A 51 -28.20 -0.52 -2.70
CA GLY A 51 -26.87 -0.96 -3.06
C GLY A 51 -25.81 -0.03 -2.52
N PHE A 52 -24.90 -0.55 -1.72
CA PHE A 52 -23.68 0.12 -1.27
C PHE A 52 -22.47 -0.51 -2.01
N PRO A 53 -21.27 0.10 -1.90
CA PRO A 53 -20.09 -0.39 -2.63
C PRO A 53 -19.73 -1.85 -2.37
N ASP A 54 -19.88 -2.31 -1.13
CA ASP A 54 -19.44 -3.63 -0.68
C ASP A 54 -20.58 -4.49 -0.11
N VAL A 55 -21.78 -3.94 0.05
CA VAL A 55 -22.93 -4.65 0.62
C VAL A 55 -24.23 -4.16 0.00
N SER A 56 -25.22 -5.04 -0.07
CA SER A 56 -26.59 -4.69 -0.45
C SER A 56 -27.56 -4.96 0.71
N LYS A 57 -28.66 -4.22 0.74
CA LYS A 57 -29.74 -4.40 1.71
C LYS A 57 -31.07 -4.31 0.98
N GLY A 58 -31.95 -5.30 1.18
CA GLY A 58 -33.30 -5.28 0.63
C GLY A 58 -34.34 -5.74 1.62
N GLY A 59 -35.60 -5.51 1.28
CA GLY A 59 -36.73 -5.99 2.06
C GLY A 59 -38.08 -5.81 1.38
N LEU A 60 -39.08 -6.44 1.97
CA LEU A 60 -40.45 -6.46 1.48
C LEU A 60 -41.42 -6.04 2.59
N LEU A 61 -42.37 -5.18 2.22
CA LEU A 61 -43.61 -4.96 2.94
C LEU A 61 -44.66 -5.86 2.29
N LYS A 62 -45.07 -6.91 3.02
CA LYS A 62 -46.03 -7.91 2.52
C LYS A 62 -47.48 -7.51 2.75
N LYS A 63 -48.41 -7.94 1.89
CA LYS A 63 -49.85 -7.63 1.98
C LYS A 63 -50.11 -6.13 1.90
N VAL A 64 -49.63 -5.49 0.84
CA VAL A 64 -49.77 -4.07 0.55
C VAL A 64 -50.67 -3.92 -0.66
N LEU A 65 -51.76 -3.18 -0.49
CA LEU A 65 -52.67 -2.87 -1.58
C LEU A 65 -52.74 -1.35 -1.80
N HIS A 66 -52.34 -0.90 -3.00
CA HIS A 66 -52.47 0.50 -3.42
C HIS A 66 -53.73 0.69 -4.25
N PHE A 67 -54.18 1.95 -4.35
CA PHE A 67 -55.23 2.31 -5.30
C PHE A 67 -54.75 2.08 -6.74
N SER A 68 -55.71 1.74 -7.62
CA SER A 68 -55.46 1.77 -9.05
C SER A 68 -55.20 3.22 -9.49
N PRO A 69 -54.01 3.55 -10.00
CA PRO A 69 -53.67 4.94 -10.29
C PRO A 69 -54.42 5.45 -11.51
N LYS A 70 -55.04 6.63 -11.39
CA LYS A 70 -55.50 7.44 -12.54
C LYS A 70 -54.41 8.40 -13.03
N TYR A 71 -53.51 8.79 -12.13
CA TYR A 71 -52.42 9.74 -12.36
C TYR A 71 -51.19 9.29 -11.57
N LEU A 72 -50.01 9.42 -12.17
CA LEU A 72 -48.72 9.13 -11.55
C LEU A 72 -47.76 10.28 -11.84
N ALA A 73 -47.06 10.73 -10.80
CA ALA A 73 -45.98 11.69 -10.89
C ALA A 73 -44.83 11.23 -9.99
N VAL A 74 -43.60 11.49 -10.41
CA VAL A 74 -42.40 11.23 -9.62
C VAL A 74 -41.71 12.54 -9.33
N TYR A 75 -41.50 12.81 -8.04
CA TYR A 75 -40.70 13.91 -7.55
C TYR A 75 -39.37 13.35 -7.07
N PHE A 76 -38.26 13.97 -7.47
CA PHE A 76 -36.94 13.56 -7.04
C PHE A 76 -36.19 14.77 -6.47
N GLY A 77 -35.74 14.67 -5.22
CA GLY A 77 -35.00 15.71 -4.51
C GLY A 77 -35.82 16.93 -4.04
N LYS A 78 -36.96 17.24 -4.68
CA LYS A 78 -37.89 18.29 -4.25
C LYS A 78 -39.31 17.96 -4.69
N ASP A 79 -40.25 18.00 -3.76
CA ASP A 79 -41.69 17.77 -3.99
C ASP A 79 -42.56 19.01 -3.72
N GLY A 80 -41.97 20.09 -3.19
CA GLY A 80 -42.66 21.32 -2.83
C GLY A 80 -43.42 21.28 -1.50
N ILE A 81 -43.41 20.15 -0.81
CA ILE A 81 -44.08 19.94 0.49
C ILE A 81 -43.03 19.79 1.59
N ASN A 82 -42.04 18.93 1.34
CA ASN A 82 -40.99 18.59 2.27
C ASN A 82 -39.72 19.42 2.03
N LYS A 83 -38.79 19.36 2.99
CA LYS A 83 -37.46 19.95 2.83
C LYS A 83 -36.75 19.28 1.65
N ASN A 84 -36.11 20.10 0.82
CA ASN A 84 -35.35 19.62 -0.33
C ASN A 84 -34.20 18.71 0.12
N PHE A 85 -33.93 17.69 -0.69
CA PHE A 85 -32.71 16.90 -0.59
C PHE A 85 -31.49 17.78 -0.88
N ILE A 86 -30.49 17.71 0.00
CA ILE A 86 -29.19 18.38 -0.17
C ILE A 86 -28.19 17.29 -0.54
N GLY A 87 -27.86 17.18 -1.82
CA GLY A 87 -26.92 16.19 -2.33
C GLY A 87 -26.88 16.16 -3.85
N LYS A 88 -26.12 15.21 -4.40
CA LYS A 88 -26.02 14.97 -5.84
C LYS A 88 -26.88 13.77 -6.21
N SER A 89 -27.37 13.74 -7.45
CA SER A 89 -28.10 12.61 -8.01
C SER A 89 -27.74 12.40 -9.46
N ARG A 90 -27.91 11.17 -9.94
CA ARG A 90 -27.57 10.77 -11.30
C ARG A 90 -28.43 9.58 -11.69
N HIS A 91 -28.74 9.43 -12.98
CA HIS A 91 -29.45 8.28 -13.53
C HIS A 91 -30.78 7.97 -12.81
N VAL A 92 -31.62 9.00 -12.61
CA VAL A 92 -32.97 8.84 -12.05
C VAL A 92 -33.90 8.36 -13.15
N HIS A 93 -34.47 7.16 -12.97
CA HIS A 93 -35.42 6.56 -13.91
C HIS A 93 -36.72 6.18 -13.18
N ALA A 94 -37.85 6.33 -13.86
CA ALA A 94 -39.15 5.83 -13.40
C ALA A 94 -39.68 4.82 -14.43
N CYS A 95 -40.12 3.65 -13.95
CA CYS A 95 -40.64 2.57 -14.77
C CYS A 95 -42.13 2.34 -14.46
N TYR A 96 -42.95 2.12 -15.49
CA TYR A 96 -44.37 1.83 -15.35
C TYR A 96 -44.81 0.70 -16.28
N GLY A 97 -45.68 -0.20 -15.78
CA GLY A 97 -46.54 -1.06 -16.62
C GLY A 97 -45.99 -2.39 -17.15
N SER A 98 -44.67 -2.65 -17.13
CA SER A 98 -44.12 -3.93 -17.61
C SER A 98 -43.66 -4.85 -16.47
N THR A 99 -43.49 -6.15 -16.76
CA THR A 99 -42.89 -7.14 -15.84
C THR A 99 -41.44 -6.84 -15.48
N GLN A 100 -40.81 -5.84 -16.11
CA GLN A 100 -39.43 -5.40 -15.85
C GLN A 100 -39.33 -4.24 -14.85
N CYS A 101 -40.45 -3.73 -14.32
CA CYS A 101 -40.43 -2.66 -13.32
C CYS A 101 -40.44 -3.19 -11.88
N TRP A 102 -41.02 -4.38 -11.66
CA TRP A 102 -41.10 -5.04 -10.36
C TRP A 102 -40.08 -6.17 -10.28
N HIS A 103 -39.34 -6.21 -9.18
CA HIS A 103 -38.39 -7.27 -8.87
C HIS A 103 -38.66 -7.76 -7.45
N TYR A 104 -38.69 -9.07 -7.29
CA TYR A 104 -38.86 -9.65 -5.97
C TYR A 104 -37.54 -9.53 -5.20
N VAL A 105 -37.51 -8.62 -4.21
CA VAL A 105 -36.29 -8.37 -3.43
C VAL A 105 -36.31 -9.11 -2.09
N ASP A 106 -35.80 -10.34 -2.06
CA ASP A 106 -35.43 -10.99 -0.79
C ASP A 106 -33.93 -10.83 -0.50
N LYS A 107 -33.53 -11.13 0.74
CA LYS A 107 -32.26 -10.67 1.32
C LYS A 107 -30.99 -11.24 0.68
N VAL A 108 -31.03 -12.07 -0.37
CA VAL A 108 -29.83 -12.83 -0.77
C VAL A 108 -29.39 -12.73 -2.25
N GLU A 109 -30.24 -12.56 -3.27
CA GLU A 109 -29.75 -12.68 -4.68
C GLU A 109 -30.42 -11.77 -5.73
N VAL A 110 -30.66 -10.49 -5.43
CA VAL A 110 -31.48 -9.62 -6.32
C VAL A 110 -30.63 -8.66 -7.18
N GLU A 111 -29.31 -8.76 -7.06
CA GLU A 111 -28.38 -7.90 -7.79
C GLU A 111 -28.43 -8.13 -9.32
N VAL A 112 -28.84 -9.29 -9.80
CA VAL A 112 -28.70 -9.61 -11.23
C VAL A 112 -29.84 -9.05 -12.09
N ASP A 113 -31.01 -8.75 -11.50
CA ASP A 113 -32.22 -8.43 -12.27
C ASP A 113 -32.69 -6.97 -12.17
N LEU A 114 -32.12 -6.15 -11.28
CA LEU A 114 -32.59 -4.77 -11.07
C LEU A 114 -32.28 -3.84 -12.27
N PRO A 115 -33.22 -2.97 -12.69
CA PRO A 115 -33.07 -2.14 -13.88
C PRO A 115 -32.01 -1.07 -13.64
N ALA A 116 -31.06 -0.94 -14.57
CA ALA A 116 -29.89 -0.08 -14.40
C ALA A 116 -29.10 -0.36 -13.11
N TRP A 117 -29.20 -1.57 -12.54
CA TRP A 117 -28.12 -2.19 -11.78
C TRP A 117 -26.98 -2.58 -12.74
N ILE A 118 -26.54 -1.59 -13.48
CA ILE A 118 -25.27 -1.60 -14.16
C ILE A 118 -24.40 -0.81 -13.20
N PRO A 119 -23.34 -1.41 -12.63
CA PRO A 119 -22.53 -0.82 -11.58
C PRO A 119 -22.13 0.58 -12.02
N TYR A 120 -22.77 1.59 -11.43
CA TYR A 120 -22.21 2.92 -11.44
C TYR A 120 -21.02 2.87 -10.50
N LYS A 121 -19.95 2.25 -11.00
CA LYS A 121 -18.54 2.56 -10.78
C LYS A 121 -18.07 2.79 -9.34
N LEU A 122 -18.75 2.24 -8.34
CA LEU A 122 -18.20 2.11 -7.00
C LEU A 122 -16.97 1.18 -7.11
N ASN A 123 -15.86 1.59 -6.51
CA ASN A 123 -14.57 0.85 -6.57
C ASN A 123 -13.92 0.78 -7.96
N ASN A 124 -13.95 1.89 -8.71
CA ASN A 124 -13.23 2.03 -9.98
C ASN A 124 -11.75 1.72 -9.83
N TYR A 125 -11.23 0.98 -10.80
CA TYR A 125 -9.79 0.81 -10.91
C TYR A 125 -9.12 2.14 -11.29
N PHE A 126 -8.17 2.55 -10.46
CA PHE A 126 -7.25 3.64 -10.70
C PHE A 126 -5.85 3.16 -10.36
N GLU A 127 -4.91 3.35 -11.29
CA GLU A 127 -3.50 3.04 -11.09
C GLU A 127 -2.70 4.32 -11.12
N PHE A 128 -1.93 4.56 -10.07
CA PHE A 128 -0.87 5.54 -10.04
C PHE A 128 0.48 4.86 -10.21
N TYR A 129 1.30 5.43 -11.08
CA TYR A 129 2.71 5.09 -11.26
C TYR A 129 3.47 6.33 -11.77
N VAL A 130 4.78 6.36 -11.54
CA VAL A 130 5.65 7.42 -12.08
C VAL A 130 5.76 7.22 -13.60
N GLN A 131 5.38 8.21 -14.40
CA GLN A 131 5.30 8.07 -15.86
C GLN A 131 6.68 7.96 -16.53
N ASN A 132 7.65 8.78 -16.10
CA ASN A 132 8.99 8.77 -16.66
C ASN A 132 9.85 7.69 -16.01
N ASP A 133 10.51 6.87 -16.82
CA ASP A 133 11.41 5.81 -16.33
C ASP A 133 12.60 6.36 -15.54
N ALA A 134 13.11 7.53 -15.94
CA ALA A 134 14.22 8.21 -15.25
C ALA A 134 13.86 8.61 -13.81
N ASP A 135 12.57 8.84 -13.53
CA ASP A 135 12.06 9.28 -12.24
C ASP A 135 11.57 8.11 -11.37
N ALA A 136 11.54 6.89 -11.91
CA ALA A 136 11.06 5.71 -11.19
C ALA A 136 12.03 5.24 -10.10
N LEU A 137 13.33 5.53 -10.24
CA LEU A 137 14.35 5.25 -9.21
C LEU A 137 14.44 6.43 -8.25
N ILE A 138 13.98 6.22 -7.02
CA ILE A 138 13.91 7.24 -5.98
C ILE A 138 14.67 6.79 -4.73
N TYR A 139 15.02 7.76 -3.89
CA TYR A 139 15.65 7.52 -2.60
C TYR A 139 15.19 8.59 -1.64
N ALA A 140 15.05 8.22 -0.37
CA ALA A 140 14.68 9.17 0.66
C ALA A 140 15.87 10.07 0.99
N LYS A 141 15.57 11.31 1.38
CA LYS A 141 16.54 12.23 1.98
C LYS A 141 16.09 12.48 3.42
N ASP A 142 17.02 12.75 4.34
CA ASP A 142 16.75 12.70 5.79
C ASP A 142 15.45 13.39 6.25
N ASP A 143 15.08 14.51 5.62
CA ASP A 143 13.86 15.27 5.96
C ASP A 143 12.81 15.33 4.85
N LYS A 144 13.02 14.63 3.71
CA LYS A 144 12.11 14.68 2.56
C LYS A 144 11.66 13.28 2.14
N PRO A 145 10.36 13.09 1.87
CA PRO A 145 9.88 11.85 1.28
C PRO A 145 10.58 11.60 -0.07
N ALA A 146 10.79 10.32 -0.40
CA ALA A 146 11.24 9.93 -1.72
C ALA A 146 10.15 10.21 -2.77
N LEU A 147 8.88 10.06 -2.37
CA LEU A 147 7.69 10.42 -3.14
C LEU A 147 6.55 10.77 -2.18
N ASP A 148 5.76 11.77 -2.53
CA ASP A 148 4.61 12.23 -1.76
C ASP A 148 3.49 12.65 -2.71
N VAL A 149 2.39 11.90 -2.71
CA VAL A 149 1.31 12.03 -3.69
C VAL A 149 -0.02 12.07 -2.97
N GLU A 150 -0.74 13.18 -3.14
CA GLU A 150 -2.11 13.33 -2.66
C GLU A 150 -3.10 12.99 -3.77
N PHE A 151 -3.95 12.00 -3.53
CA PHE A 151 -5.06 11.62 -4.38
C PHE A 151 -6.27 12.46 -4.00
N THR A 152 -6.56 13.45 -4.85
CA THR A 152 -7.74 14.33 -4.75
C THR A 152 -8.31 14.54 -6.14
N GLN A 153 -9.57 15.02 -6.22
CA GLN A 153 -10.14 15.39 -7.52
C GLN A 153 -9.32 16.47 -8.24
N THR A 154 -8.63 17.34 -7.51
CA THR A 154 -7.77 18.38 -8.08
C THR A 154 -6.50 17.79 -8.69
N ASN A 155 -5.82 16.89 -7.98
CA ASN A 155 -4.56 16.32 -8.44
C ASN A 155 -4.74 15.23 -9.49
N PHE A 156 -5.86 14.50 -9.43
CA PHE A 156 -6.21 13.45 -10.39
C PHE A 156 -7.68 13.58 -10.83
N PRO A 157 -8.00 14.55 -11.72
CA PRO A 157 -9.35 14.73 -12.22
C PRO A 157 -9.87 13.46 -12.90
N GLY A 158 -11.04 12.98 -12.47
CA GLY A 158 -11.67 11.78 -13.03
C GLY A 158 -11.18 10.45 -12.46
N SER A 159 -10.26 10.46 -11.47
CA SER A 159 -9.82 9.24 -10.76
C SER A 159 -10.88 8.62 -9.84
N ASP A 160 -12.01 9.31 -9.63
CA ASP A 160 -13.15 8.92 -8.79
C ASP A 160 -12.79 7.96 -7.66
N ILE A 161 -12.01 8.48 -6.70
CA ILE A 161 -11.55 7.70 -5.54
C ILE A 161 -12.65 7.52 -4.48
N GLU A 162 -13.89 7.87 -4.80
CA GLU A 162 -15.02 7.76 -3.89
C GLU A 162 -15.44 6.29 -3.76
N ALA A 163 -15.63 5.86 -2.51
CA ALA A 163 -16.22 4.57 -2.19
C ALA A 163 -15.39 3.36 -2.62
N ILE A 164 -14.07 3.51 -2.70
CA ILE A 164 -13.14 2.39 -2.89
C ILE A 164 -13.09 1.54 -1.62
N TYR A 165 -13.18 0.23 -1.82
CA TYR A 165 -13.15 -0.78 -0.77
C TYR A 165 -12.03 -1.82 -0.95
N GLU A 166 -11.22 -1.66 -1.99
CA GLU A 166 -10.09 -2.52 -2.33
C GLU A 166 -8.92 -1.66 -2.83
N TYR A 167 -7.70 -1.92 -2.35
CA TYR A 167 -6.50 -1.19 -2.79
C TYR A 167 -5.24 -1.97 -2.49
N GLY A 168 -4.14 -1.61 -3.15
CA GLY A 168 -2.82 -2.15 -2.87
C GLY A 168 -1.70 -1.21 -3.27
N ILE A 169 -0.63 -1.22 -2.49
CA ILE A 169 0.56 -0.39 -2.69
C ILE A 169 1.77 -1.30 -2.89
N GLY A 170 2.57 -1.03 -3.91
CA GLY A 170 3.74 -1.83 -4.25
C GLY A 170 4.92 -1.02 -4.74
N LEU A 171 6.12 -1.57 -4.54
CA LEU A 171 7.37 -1.03 -5.04
C LEU A 171 8.52 -2.04 -4.86
N TRP A 172 9.60 -1.81 -5.59
CA TRP A 172 10.88 -2.46 -5.34
C TRP A 172 11.67 -1.70 -4.28
N THR A 173 12.30 -2.43 -3.37
CA THR A 173 13.17 -1.89 -2.33
C THR A 173 14.55 -2.53 -2.43
N ARG A 174 15.60 -1.73 -2.25
CA ARG A 174 16.98 -2.20 -2.15
C ARG A 174 17.64 -1.49 -1.00
N TRP A 175 17.73 -2.18 0.12
CA TRP A 175 18.35 -1.66 1.32
C TRP A 175 19.87 -1.60 1.14
N LEU A 176 20.50 -0.52 1.56
CA LEU A 176 21.95 -0.32 1.45
C LEU A 176 22.45 0.39 2.70
N MET A 177 23.26 -0.25 3.54
CA MET A 177 23.82 0.39 4.73
C MET A 177 24.72 1.59 4.37
N ASN A 178 25.25 1.65 3.13
CA ASN A 178 26.17 2.69 2.68
C ASN A 178 25.57 3.71 1.69
N TYR A 179 24.25 3.78 1.54
CA TYR A 179 23.62 4.72 0.61
C TYR A 179 22.28 5.28 1.14
N PRO A 180 22.02 6.60 1.04
CA PRO A 180 22.85 7.63 0.41
C PRO A 180 24.06 8.07 1.24
N PHE A 181 24.11 7.67 2.50
CA PHE A 181 25.24 7.85 3.41
C PHE A 181 25.46 6.55 4.18
N ILE A 182 26.54 6.49 4.98
CA ILE A 182 26.86 5.30 5.76
C ILE A 182 26.08 5.31 7.07
N LEU A 183 25.32 4.24 7.28
CA LEU A 183 24.57 3.93 8.48
C LEU A 183 25.36 2.87 9.27
N LEU A 184 25.90 3.24 10.42
CA LEU A 184 26.65 2.31 11.28
C LEU A 184 25.74 1.31 11.98
N GLU A 185 24.54 1.75 12.37
CA GLU A 185 23.55 0.93 13.06
C GLU A 185 22.16 1.19 12.47
N LYS A 186 21.43 0.12 12.18
CA LYS A 186 20.06 0.20 11.69
C LYS A 186 19.12 0.62 12.81
N ALA A 187 18.25 1.60 12.55
CA ALA A 187 17.21 1.99 13.48
C ALA A 187 16.16 0.88 13.64
N GLU A 188 15.35 0.94 14.70
CA GLU A 188 14.31 -0.06 14.97
C GLU A 188 13.27 -0.18 13.83
N SER A 189 13.02 0.92 13.11
CA SER A 189 12.08 0.95 12.00
C SER A 189 12.44 2.03 10.98
N HIS A 190 12.45 1.64 9.72
CA HIS A 190 12.56 2.54 8.58
C HIS A 190 11.27 2.46 7.74
N SER A 191 10.70 3.62 7.40
CA SER A 191 9.50 3.70 6.57
C SER A 191 9.79 3.24 5.15
N ILE A 192 8.96 2.36 4.59
CA ILE A 192 8.99 2.03 3.16
C ILE A 192 7.89 2.85 2.47
N PHE A 193 6.64 2.65 2.91
CA PHE A 193 5.52 3.47 2.46
C PHE A 193 4.45 3.60 3.53
N ARG A 194 3.69 4.68 3.45
CA ARG A 194 2.45 4.92 4.18
C ARG A 194 1.40 5.39 3.19
N PHE A 195 0.28 4.68 3.15
CA PHE A 195 -0.95 5.15 2.54
C PHE A 195 -1.92 5.55 3.66
N THR A 196 -2.44 6.77 3.58
CA THR A 196 -3.32 7.35 4.59
C THR A 196 -4.56 7.96 3.94
N THR A 197 -5.67 7.95 4.67
CA THR A 197 -6.92 8.63 4.30
C THR A 197 -7.14 9.92 5.09
N ASN A 198 -6.18 10.32 5.93
CA ASN A 198 -6.28 11.50 6.77
C ASN A 198 -5.37 12.61 6.20
N ALA A 199 -5.93 13.81 5.98
CA ALA A 199 -5.15 14.94 5.49
C ALA A 199 -4.12 15.43 6.51
N GLN A 200 -4.51 15.45 7.79
CA GLN A 200 -3.64 15.69 8.93
C GLN A 200 -3.40 14.35 9.62
N TYR A 201 -2.63 13.49 8.97
CA TYR A 201 -2.33 12.16 9.48
C TYR A 201 -1.27 12.23 10.58
N GLU A 202 -1.44 11.36 11.56
CA GLU A 202 -0.46 11.11 12.61
C GLU A 202 0.12 9.70 12.42
N ASP A 203 0.78 9.16 13.44
CA ASP A 203 1.39 7.85 13.30
C ASP A 203 0.37 6.71 13.28
N ALA A 204 -0.41 6.59 14.35
CA ALA A 204 -1.46 5.60 14.53
C ALA A 204 -2.45 6.08 15.62
N GLN A 205 -2.74 7.39 15.63
CA GLN A 205 -3.61 8.00 16.65
C GLN A 205 -5.08 7.83 16.28
N LYS A 206 -5.38 7.72 14.99
CA LYS A 206 -6.73 7.60 14.46
C LYS A 206 -6.80 6.60 13.32
N ASN A 207 -7.94 5.94 13.21
CA ASN A 207 -8.32 5.16 12.03
C ASN A 207 -8.05 5.96 10.74
N GLY A 208 -7.33 5.36 9.80
CA GLY A 208 -6.92 6.01 8.54
C GLY A 208 -5.52 6.66 8.55
N ASP A 209 -4.84 6.79 9.70
CA ASP A 209 -3.45 7.29 9.75
C ASP A 209 -2.47 6.31 9.08
N ARG A 210 -2.70 5.01 9.29
CA ARG A 210 -2.04 3.89 8.59
C ARG A 210 -3.10 3.06 7.88
N THR A 211 -3.60 3.54 6.75
CA THR A 211 -4.59 2.78 5.96
C THR A 211 -3.97 1.53 5.36
N VAL A 212 -2.75 1.62 4.82
CA VAL A 212 -1.83 0.50 4.64
C VAL A 212 -0.42 1.05 4.72
N SER A 213 0.44 0.46 5.55
CA SER A 213 1.83 0.91 5.69
C SER A 213 2.79 -0.27 5.72
N ALA A 214 4.00 -0.05 5.21
CA ALA A 214 5.08 -1.02 5.28
C ALA A 214 6.35 -0.36 5.83
N PHE A 215 7.05 -1.11 6.65
CA PHE A 215 8.30 -0.72 7.30
C PHE A 215 9.33 -1.83 7.17
N VAL A 216 10.61 -1.50 7.25
CA VAL A 216 11.68 -2.46 7.46
C VAL A 216 12.38 -2.17 8.79
N GLY A 217 12.34 -3.14 9.70
CA GLY A 217 12.98 -3.06 11.01
C GLY A 217 14.19 -3.98 11.11
N ARG A 218 14.63 -4.25 12.34
CA ARG A 218 15.69 -5.22 12.61
C ARG A 218 15.18 -6.64 12.39
N GLY A 219 15.70 -7.32 11.36
CA GLY A 219 15.40 -8.72 11.04
C GLY A 219 14.06 -8.99 10.33
N GLU A 220 13.17 -8.01 10.20
CA GLU A 220 11.85 -8.21 9.59
C GLU A 220 11.32 -7.01 8.79
N TYR A 221 10.49 -7.33 7.79
CA TYR A 221 9.53 -6.40 7.21
C TYR A 221 8.25 -6.40 8.03
N LYS A 222 7.65 -5.23 8.25
CA LYS A 222 6.40 -5.05 8.99
C LYS A 222 5.35 -4.41 8.11
N PHE A 223 4.12 -4.87 8.25
CA PHE A 223 2.93 -4.30 7.63
C PHE A 223 1.97 -3.87 8.71
N SER A 224 1.42 -2.67 8.58
CA SER A 224 0.58 -2.06 9.61
C SER A 224 -0.68 -1.46 9.00
N THR A 225 -1.81 -1.70 9.64
CA THR A 225 -3.12 -1.17 9.25
C THR A 225 -4.01 -0.89 10.47
N TYR A 226 -5.32 -0.65 10.30
CA TYR A 226 -6.28 -0.40 11.39
C TYR A 226 -7.56 -1.24 11.26
N ASP A 227 -8.36 -1.29 12.32
CA ASP A 227 -9.74 -1.81 12.31
C ASP A 227 -10.70 -0.79 12.92
N ALA A 228 -11.58 -0.24 12.08
CA ALA A 228 -12.59 0.75 12.42
C ALA A 228 -13.71 0.22 13.32
N VAL A 229 -14.03 -1.07 13.25
CA VAL A 229 -15.13 -1.67 14.03
C VAL A 229 -14.67 -2.03 15.43
N LEU A 230 -13.44 -2.51 15.57
CA LEU A 230 -12.79 -2.79 16.85
C LEU A 230 -12.13 -1.54 17.45
N ASP A 231 -12.16 -0.41 16.74
CA ASP A 231 -11.51 0.85 17.10
C ASP A 231 -10.02 0.69 17.43
N LYS A 232 -9.34 -0.13 16.61
CA LYS A 232 -7.90 -0.37 16.70
C LYS A 232 -7.20 0.49 15.66
N ASN A 233 -6.57 1.57 16.08
CA ASN A 233 -5.82 2.46 15.19
C ASN A 233 -4.54 1.81 14.62
N GLU A 234 -4.08 0.69 15.20
CA GLU A 234 -2.92 -0.07 14.74
C GLU A 234 -3.14 -1.58 14.88
N ILE A 235 -2.83 -2.30 13.81
CA ILE A 235 -2.66 -3.75 13.76
C ILE A 235 -1.43 -4.00 12.90
N THR A 236 -0.37 -4.55 13.50
CA THR A 236 0.93 -4.75 12.85
C THR A 236 1.31 -6.22 12.87
N THR A 237 1.78 -6.72 11.72
CA THR A 237 2.36 -8.07 11.57
C THR A 237 3.62 -8.00 10.70
N GLY A 238 4.44 -9.03 10.69
CA GLY A 238 5.73 -8.99 10.01
C GLY A 238 6.27 -10.33 9.58
N THR A 239 7.28 -10.28 8.71
CA THR A 239 7.99 -11.46 8.20
C THR A 239 9.48 -11.22 8.13
N LYS A 240 10.25 -12.26 8.43
CA LYS A 240 11.72 -12.19 8.46
C LYS A 240 12.28 -12.17 7.04
N PHE A 241 13.32 -11.38 6.84
CA PHE A 241 14.10 -11.32 5.60
C PHE A 241 15.43 -12.05 5.69
N ASP A 242 15.75 -12.63 6.85
CA ASP A 242 17.00 -13.36 7.11
C ASP A 242 18.25 -12.57 6.65
N LYS A 243 18.98 -13.06 5.65
CA LYS A 243 20.17 -12.40 5.07
C LYS A 243 19.91 -11.65 3.76
N GLU A 244 18.66 -11.62 3.30
CA GLU A 244 18.29 -11.17 1.94
C GLU A 244 17.94 -9.69 1.85
N LEU A 245 18.30 -8.90 2.87
CA LEU A 245 18.00 -7.47 2.89
C LEU A 245 19.08 -6.64 2.18
N GLU A 246 20.34 -6.80 2.61
CA GLU A 246 21.43 -5.91 2.18
C GLU A 246 21.73 -6.10 0.70
N GLY A 247 21.51 -5.03 -0.06
CA GLY A 247 21.84 -4.90 -1.46
C GLY A 247 20.95 -5.68 -2.44
N TYR A 248 20.15 -6.65 -2.02
CA TYR A 248 19.20 -7.31 -2.92
C TYR A 248 17.98 -6.43 -3.20
N TRP A 249 17.51 -6.45 -4.44
CA TRP A 249 16.18 -5.93 -4.77
C TRP A 249 15.12 -6.88 -4.23
N ASN A 250 14.23 -6.37 -3.38
CA ASN A 250 13.08 -7.10 -2.86
C ASN A 250 11.80 -6.39 -3.27
N PHE A 251 10.76 -7.13 -3.63
CA PHE A 251 9.45 -6.52 -3.90
C PHE A 251 8.65 -6.46 -2.60
N VAL A 252 8.03 -5.32 -2.31
CA VAL A 252 7.12 -5.17 -1.17
C VAL A 252 5.75 -4.77 -1.70
N TYR A 253 4.72 -5.50 -1.29
CA TYR A 253 3.33 -5.22 -1.68
C TYR A 253 2.40 -5.38 -0.49
N PHE A 254 1.50 -4.43 -0.27
CA PHE A 254 0.44 -4.56 0.73
C PHE A 254 -0.89 -4.24 0.08
N CYS A 255 -1.78 -5.23 0.00
CA CYS A 255 -3.15 -5.06 -0.45
C CYS A 255 -4.18 -5.32 0.64
N TYR A 256 -5.34 -4.72 0.44
CA TYR A 256 -6.47 -4.76 1.33
C TYR A 256 -7.77 -4.91 0.55
N LYS A 257 -8.70 -5.69 1.09
CA LYS A 257 -10.08 -5.75 0.61
C LYS A 257 -11.05 -5.79 1.78
N ARG A 258 -12.03 -4.89 1.73
CA ARG A 258 -13.20 -4.89 2.60
C ARG A 258 -14.26 -5.80 2.00
N ILE A 259 -14.46 -6.96 2.61
CA ILE A 259 -15.55 -7.90 2.31
C ILE A 259 -16.49 -7.91 3.52
N PRO A 260 -17.83 -7.99 3.35
CA PRO A 260 -18.77 -8.03 4.47
C PRO A 260 -18.47 -9.12 5.51
N THR A 261 -17.95 -10.27 5.05
CA THR A 261 -17.52 -11.39 5.88
C THR A 261 -16.04 -11.62 5.65
N GLY A 262 -15.19 -11.04 6.51
CA GLY A 262 -13.74 -11.24 6.49
C GLY A 262 -12.96 -10.16 5.74
N PRO A 263 -12.98 -8.89 6.20
CA PRO A 263 -12.06 -7.89 5.70
C PRO A 263 -10.62 -8.32 6.00
N LYS A 264 -9.75 -8.23 4.99
CA LYS A 264 -8.42 -8.84 5.06
C LYS A 264 -7.37 -7.93 4.42
N GLY A 265 -6.26 -7.76 5.14
CA GLY A 265 -5.03 -7.19 4.61
C GLY A 265 -3.98 -8.27 4.39
N ILE A 266 -3.23 -8.20 3.29
CA ILE A 266 -2.14 -9.15 3.00
C ILE A 266 -0.88 -8.39 2.61
N GLY A 267 0.16 -8.56 3.41
CA GLY A 267 1.51 -8.09 3.12
C GLY A 267 2.33 -9.18 2.43
N TYR A 268 3.04 -8.81 1.38
CA TYR A 268 3.93 -9.66 0.61
C TYR A 268 5.32 -9.07 0.55
N VAL A 269 6.32 -9.94 0.67
CA VAL A 269 7.72 -9.62 0.37
C VAL A 269 8.25 -10.70 -0.57
N TYR A 270 8.60 -10.32 -1.81
CA TYR A 270 9.32 -11.21 -2.72
C TYR A 270 10.82 -10.99 -2.56
N LEU A 271 11.49 -11.98 -1.97
CA LEU A 271 12.94 -12.04 -1.85
C LEU A 271 13.52 -12.60 -3.15
N THR A 272 13.94 -11.71 -4.04
CA THR A 272 14.28 -12.08 -5.43
C THR A 272 15.45 -13.04 -5.50
N HIS A 273 16.47 -12.84 -4.66
CA HIS A 273 17.68 -13.67 -4.65
C HIS A 273 17.41 -15.12 -4.25
N GLN A 274 16.50 -15.35 -3.29
CA GLN A 274 16.04 -16.71 -2.94
C GLN A 274 14.91 -17.22 -3.84
N ASN A 275 14.32 -16.35 -4.66
CA ASN A 275 13.09 -16.60 -5.39
C ASN A 275 11.94 -17.08 -4.47
N VAL A 276 11.78 -16.43 -3.30
CA VAL A 276 10.78 -16.81 -2.28
C VAL A 276 9.84 -15.65 -2.02
N VAL A 277 8.53 -15.92 -2.02
CA VAL A 277 7.51 -14.97 -1.56
C VAL A 277 7.16 -15.26 -0.12
N LYS A 278 7.46 -14.31 0.77
CA LYS A 278 6.94 -14.26 2.15
C LYS A 278 5.59 -13.56 2.14
N ARG A 279 4.65 -14.08 2.91
CA ARG A 279 3.26 -13.60 2.99
C ARG A 279 2.82 -13.52 4.43
N VAL A 280 2.14 -12.44 4.80
CA VAL A 280 1.55 -12.22 6.11
C VAL A 280 0.12 -11.73 5.96
N GLU A 281 -0.76 -12.25 6.79
CA GLU A 281 -2.18 -11.88 6.79
C GLU A 281 -2.50 -11.07 8.03
N ILE A 282 -3.38 -10.09 7.87
CA ILE A 282 -4.05 -9.38 8.95
C ILE A 282 -5.53 -9.67 8.80
N ASP A 283 -5.98 -10.65 9.57
CA ASP A 283 -7.40 -10.99 9.68
C ASP A 283 -8.09 -9.97 10.59
N SER A 284 -9.29 -9.52 10.19
CA SER A 284 -10.06 -8.50 10.93
C SER A 284 -9.39 -7.11 10.92
N ALA A 285 -9.29 -6.53 9.73
CA ALA A 285 -8.90 -5.14 9.52
C ALA A 285 -10.01 -4.39 8.77
N LYS A 286 -11.15 -4.12 9.40
CA LYS A 286 -12.23 -3.39 8.70
C LYS A 286 -11.86 -1.92 8.56
N HIS A 287 -11.55 -1.46 7.35
CA HIS A 287 -11.26 -0.06 7.08
C HIS A 287 -12.56 0.71 6.82
N TRP A 288 -12.49 2.03 6.97
CA TRP A 288 -13.51 2.91 6.41
C TRP A 288 -13.40 2.89 4.88
N LEU A 289 -14.52 3.07 4.19
CA LEU A 289 -14.51 3.29 2.74
C LEU A 289 -13.66 4.51 2.41
N LEU A 290 -12.84 4.39 1.36
CA LEU A 290 -12.09 5.53 0.83
C LEU A 290 -13.07 6.62 0.39
N ARG A 291 -12.67 7.88 0.59
CA ARG A 291 -13.45 9.05 0.20
C ARG A 291 -12.67 9.89 -0.80
N ASP A 292 -12.91 11.19 -0.83
CA ASP A 292 -12.33 12.18 -1.74
C ASP A 292 -10.85 12.53 -1.47
N TYR A 293 -10.24 11.91 -0.46
CA TYR A 293 -8.84 12.12 -0.10
C TYR A 293 -8.13 10.81 0.24
N ALA A 294 -6.94 10.64 -0.33
CA ALA A 294 -5.92 9.74 0.18
C ALA A 294 -4.53 10.31 -0.11
N ARG A 295 -3.49 9.80 0.55
CA ARG A 295 -2.11 10.21 0.32
C ARG A 295 -1.16 9.04 0.44
N LEU A 296 -0.22 8.95 -0.49
CA LEU A 296 0.87 7.98 -0.49
C LEU A 296 2.18 8.72 -0.20
N VAL A 297 2.87 8.29 0.85
CA VAL A 297 4.17 8.79 1.27
C VAL A 297 5.17 7.65 1.23
N ILE A 298 6.29 7.83 0.51
CA ILE A 298 7.32 6.79 0.34
C ILE A 298 8.61 7.22 1.05
N GLY A 299 9.14 6.32 1.88
CA GLY A 299 10.50 6.39 2.43
C GLY A 299 10.77 7.54 3.42
N LYS A 300 9.76 8.28 3.85
CA LYS A 300 9.92 9.49 4.68
C LYS A 300 10.25 9.16 6.13
N LYS A 301 11.13 9.96 6.73
CA LYS A 301 11.30 10.01 8.20
C LYS A 301 10.10 10.71 8.84
N GLU A 302 9.32 9.99 9.64
CA GLU A 302 8.18 10.56 10.35
C GLU A 302 7.81 9.73 11.58
N PHE A 303 7.34 10.42 12.62
CA PHE A 303 6.80 9.82 13.85
C PHE A 303 7.70 8.79 14.55
N GLY A 304 9.01 8.99 14.52
CA GLY A 304 9.97 8.07 15.14
C GLY A 304 10.43 6.94 14.22
N HIS A 305 9.88 6.82 13.00
CA HIS A 305 10.40 5.97 11.94
C HIS A 305 11.47 6.71 11.15
N SER A 306 12.61 6.08 10.94
CA SER A 306 13.68 6.61 10.09
C SER A 306 13.28 6.60 8.60
N ALA A 307 13.88 7.46 7.80
CA ALA A 307 13.74 7.41 6.34
C ALA A 307 14.27 6.09 5.77
N PHE A 308 13.76 5.62 4.63
CA PHE A 308 14.27 4.40 4.01
C PHE A 308 15.76 4.56 3.64
N GLN A 309 16.60 3.60 4.07
CA GLN A 309 18.02 3.59 3.71
C GLN A 309 18.24 2.73 2.45
N GLY A 310 18.62 3.38 1.35
CA GLY A 310 18.93 2.72 0.09
C GLY A 310 18.12 3.26 -1.09
N LYS A 311 17.70 2.36 -1.97
CA LYS A 311 17.02 2.70 -3.22
C LYS A 311 15.62 2.10 -3.25
N LEU A 312 14.70 2.85 -3.82
CA LEU A 312 13.30 2.49 -4.01
C LEU A 312 13.00 2.64 -5.50
N PHE A 313 12.22 1.73 -6.07
CA PHE A 313 12.00 1.74 -7.51
C PHE A 313 10.55 1.40 -7.88
N ASP A 314 10.03 2.19 -8.83
CA ASP A 314 8.71 2.04 -9.44
C ASP A 314 7.55 1.95 -8.41
N PRO A 315 7.36 2.95 -7.52
CA PRO A 315 6.25 2.94 -6.59
C PRO A 315 4.91 3.05 -7.32
N ARG A 316 3.95 2.22 -6.93
CA ARG A 316 2.61 2.21 -7.50
C ARG A 316 1.53 2.11 -6.44
N ALA A 317 0.40 2.75 -6.72
CA ALA A 317 -0.84 2.58 -5.98
C ALA A 317 -1.92 2.05 -6.91
N PHE A 318 -2.53 0.94 -6.54
CA PHE A 318 -3.71 0.39 -7.16
C PHE A 318 -4.89 0.66 -6.25
N LEU A 319 -5.86 1.41 -6.76
CA LEU A 319 -7.09 1.73 -6.07
C LEU A 319 -8.23 1.07 -6.84
N GLY A 320 -9.17 0.45 -6.14
CA GLY A 320 -10.33 -0.17 -6.75
C GLY A 320 -10.18 -1.64 -7.08
N LYS A 321 -11.10 -2.13 -7.92
CA LYS A 321 -11.20 -3.54 -8.31
C LYS A 321 -9.88 -4.08 -8.90
N ASN A 322 -9.51 -5.30 -8.53
CA ASN A 322 -8.28 -6.02 -8.94
C ASN A 322 -6.99 -5.48 -8.31
N SER A 323 -7.10 -4.71 -7.23
CA SER A 323 -5.95 -4.27 -6.43
C SER A 323 -5.62 -5.26 -5.31
N TYR A 324 -6.57 -6.09 -4.90
CA TYR A 324 -6.37 -7.18 -3.95
C TYR A 324 -6.07 -8.49 -4.67
N ILE A 325 -5.08 -9.19 -4.15
CA ILE A 325 -4.73 -10.55 -4.53
C ILE A 325 -4.67 -11.39 -3.25
N ASP A 326 -5.06 -12.66 -3.35
CA ASP A 326 -5.10 -13.55 -2.19
C ASP A 326 -3.92 -14.54 -2.16
N SER A 327 -3.32 -14.82 -3.32
CA SER A 327 -2.27 -15.82 -3.47
C SER A 327 -0.89 -15.21 -3.75
N SER A 328 0.17 -15.93 -3.35
CA SER A 328 1.55 -15.57 -3.72
C SER A 328 1.82 -15.77 -5.22
N GLU A 329 1.04 -16.61 -5.89
CA GLU A 329 1.13 -16.84 -7.32
C GLU A 329 0.63 -15.61 -8.10
N ASP A 330 -0.51 -15.03 -7.68
CA ASP A 330 -1.02 -13.79 -8.26
C ASP A 330 -0.06 -12.62 -8.06
N LEU A 331 0.69 -12.60 -6.96
CA LEU A 331 1.75 -11.60 -6.78
C LEU A 331 2.75 -11.66 -7.93
N LEU A 332 3.26 -12.85 -8.26
CA LEU A 332 4.30 -13.04 -9.27
C LEU A 332 3.76 -12.96 -10.70
N ASN A 333 2.53 -13.42 -10.93
CA ASN A 333 1.95 -13.54 -12.28
C ASN A 333 1.09 -12.34 -12.68
N VAL A 334 0.55 -11.58 -11.72
CA VAL A 334 -0.40 -10.48 -11.98
C VAL A 334 0.13 -9.13 -11.50
N ILE A 335 0.72 -9.06 -10.30
CA ILE A 335 1.16 -7.79 -9.72
C ILE A 335 2.56 -7.41 -10.18
N VAL A 336 3.57 -8.23 -9.90
CA VAL A 336 4.98 -7.96 -10.26
C VAL A 336 5.17 -7.64 -11.75
N PRO A 337 4.50 -8.31 -12.72
CA PRO A 337 4.67 -8.00 -14.13
C PRO A 337 4.14 -6.62 -14.55
N LYS A 338 3.31 -5.98 -13.72
CA LYS A 338 2.93 -4.58 -13.95
C LYS A 338 4.11 -3.66 -13.72
N PHE A 339 5.00 -3.98 -12.78
CA PHE A 339 6.15 -3.17 -12.41
C PHE A 339 7.28 -3.27 -13.43
N ARG A 340 8.04 -2.19 -13.54
CA ARG A 340 9.28 -2.17 -14.30
C ARG A 340 10.24 -3.22 -13.71
N PRO A 341 11.04 -3.89 -14.55
CA PRO A 341 12.13 -4.72 -14.07
C PRO A 341 13.06 -3.85 -13.20
N TYR A 342 13.43 -4.34 -12.01
CA TYR A 342 14.35 -3.59 -11.16
C TYR A 342 15.69 -3.37 -11.90
N PRO A 343 16.37 -2.24 -11.67
CA PRO A 343 17.64 -1.94 -12.34
C PRO A 343 18.65 -3.06 -12.08
N PRO A 344 19.36 -3.54 -13.13
CA PRO A 344 20.37 -4.57 -12.96
C PRO A 344 21.46 -4.09 -11.99
N TYR A 345 22.09 -5.04 -11.31
CA TYR A 345 23.31 -4.77 -10.58
C TYR A 345 24.36 -4.25 -11.57
N LYS A 346 25.13 -3.23 -11.18
CA LYS A 346 26.22 -2.76 -12.03
C LYS A 346 27.33 -3.81 -11.97
N ASP A 347 27.30 -4.75 -12.90
CA ASP A 347 28.39 -5.72 -13.11
C ASP A 347 29.55 -5.01 -13.83
N LYS A 348 30.20 -4.07 -13.15
CA LYS A 348 31.42 -3.46 -13.68
C LYS A 348 32.63 -4.19 -13.15
N GLN A 349 33.19 -5.06 -13.99
CA GLN A 349 34.48 -5.68 -13.77
C GLN A 349 35.59 -4.70 -14.21
N ASP A 350 35.85 -3.67 -13.40
CA ASP A 350 37.02 -2.81 -13.60
C ASP A 350 38.24 -3.45 -12.92
N ASN A 351 39.02 -4.21 -13.68
CA ASN A 351 40.36 -4.64 -13.29
C ASN A 351 41.37 -3.50 -13.47
N GLU A 352 41.08 -2.32 -12.92
CA GLU A 352 42.05 -1.22 -12.94
C GLU A 352 43.17 -1.53 -11.95
N PRO A 353 44.42 -1.80 -12.42
CA PRO A 353 45.53 -1.95 -11.50
C PRO A 353 45.70 -0.63 -10.75
N VAL A 354 45.65 -0.68 -9.42
CA VAL A 354 46.07 0.44 -8.58
C VAL A 354 47.59 0.54 -8.74
N GLN A 355 48.05 1.41 -9.65
CA GLN A 355 49.46 1.74 -9.82
C GLN A 355 49.91 2.52 -8.59
N VAL A 356 50.47 1.81 -7.61
CA VAL A 356 51.25 2.43 -6.54
C VAL A 356 52.54 2.89 -7.21
N GLU A 357 52.63 4.18 -7.54
CA GLU A 357 53.88 4.77 -8.04
C GLU A 357 55.03 4.42 -7.07
N LYS A 358 56.29 4.46 -7.53
CA LYS A 358 57.48 4.31 -6.69
C LYS A 358 57.61 5.48 -5.70
N ALA A 359 56.62 5.69 -4.85
CA ALA A 359 56.67 6.58 -3.72
C ALA A 359 57.64 5.95 -2.72
N LYS A 360 58.54 6.76 -2.17
CA LYS A 360 59.17 6.41 -0.90
C LYS A 360 58.01 6.08 0.06
N MET A 361 58.07 4.91 0.71
CA MET A 361 57.06 4.32 1.61
C MET A 361 56.57 5.22 2.77
N THR A 362 56.96 6.50 2.79
CA THR A 362 56.47 7.54 3.68
C THR A 362 55.11 8.11 3.27
N GLN A 363 54.66 7.97 2.02
CA GLN A 363 53.32 8.40 1.60
C GLN A 363 52.34 7.22 1.56
N ARG A 364 51.27 7.31 2.35
CA ARG A 364 50.11 6.42 2.25
C ARG A 364 49.50 6.61 0.86
N VAL A 365 49.53 5.59 0.02
CA VAL A 365 48.77 5.61 -1.25
C VAL A 365 47.31 5.37 -0.90
N PHE A 366 46.53 6.45 -0.89
CA PHE A 366 45.09 6.42 -0.66
C PHE A 366 44.39 6.73 -1.97
N LYS A 367 43.70 5.72 -2.54
CA LYS A 367 42.82 5.92 -3.69
C LYS A 367 41.40 5.59 -3.24
N SER A 368 40.59 6.62 -3.05
CA SER A 368 39.15 6.49 -2.79
C SER A 368 38.37 6.55 -4.10
N TYR A 369 37.25 5.85 -4.13
CA TYR A 369 36.33 5.86 -5.25
C TYR A 369 34.92 6.11 -4.72
N GLU A 370 34.54 7.38 -4.63
CA GLU A 370 33.18 7.74 -4.25
C GLU A 370 32.22 7.37 -5.37
N GLU A 371 31.12 6.70 -5.00
CA GLU A 371 30.00 6.27 -5.85
C GLU A 371 30.31 5.30 -7.00
N LYS A 372 31.56 5.23 -7.50
CA LYS A 372 31.97 4.43 -8.67
C LYS A 372 31.56 2.96 -8.53
N TYR A 373 31.73 2.40 -7.34
CA TYR A 373 31.46 1.00 -7.01
C TYR A 373 30.26 0.82 -6.06
N SER A 374 29.39 1.84 -5.96
CA SER A 374 28.18 1.74 -5.13
C SER A 374 27.28 0.59 -5.64
N GLY A 375 26.99 -0.36 -4.75
CA GLY A 375 26.11 -1.49 -5.01
C GLY A 375 26.75 -2.67 -5.74
N VAL A 376 28.09 -2.81 -5.69
CA VAL A 376 28.85 -4.01 -6.11
C VAL A 376 28.91 -5.02 -4.97
N PHE A 377 28.71 -6.30 -5.27
CA PHE A 377 28.70 -7.40 -4.28
C PHE A 377 30.01 -8.19 -4.19
N GLU A 378 30.82 -8.13 -5.23
CA GLU A 378 32.02 -8.94 -5.36
C GLU A 378 33.24 -8.06 -5.55
N TYR A 379 34.24 -8.26 -4.70
CA TYR A 379 35.50 -7.55 -4.77
C TYR A 379 36.62 -8.41 -4.20
N SER A 380 37.82 -8.23 -4.75
CA SER A 380 39.03 -8.92 -4.28
C SER A 380 40.24 -8.00 -4.40
N VAL A 381 41.29 -8.31 -3.63
CA VAL A 381 42.59 -7.65 -3.75
C VAL A 381 43.63 -8.72 -4.03
N TYR A 382 44.46 -8.51 -5.06
CA TYR A 382 45.53 -9.43 -5.43
C TYR A 382 46.81 -8.65 -5.80
N GLY A 383 47.96 -9.27 -5.59
CA GLY A 383 49.26 -8.66 -5.91
C GLY A 383 50.44 -9.40 -5.30
N PHE A 384 51.64 -8.89 -5.53
CA PHE A 384 52.88 -9.39 -4.95
C PHE A 384 53.45 -8.37 -3.95
N ALA A 385 53.86 -8.83 -2.77
CA ALA A 385 54.55 -8.02 -1.77
C ALA A 385 55.88 -8.68 -1.38
N LYS A 386 56.93 -7.87 -1.16
CA LYS A 386 58.23 -8.33 -0.68
C LYS A 386 58.67 -7.48 0.51
N GLY A 387 58.82 -8.11 1.67
CA GLY A 387 59.37 -7.45 2.86
C GLY A 387 60.87 -7.23 2.75
N ASN A 388 61.37 -6.16 3.37
CA ASN A 388 62.80 -6.02 3.68
C ASN A 388 63.21 -7.05 4.73
N LYS A 389 64.51 -7.33 4.92
CA LYS A 389 64.97 -8.18 6.04
C LYS A 389 64.59 -7.50 7.36
N LEU A 390 63.52 -7.98 7.99
CA LEU A 390 62.91 -7.35 9.15
C LEU A 390 63.81 -7.54 10.39
N LYS A 391 64.69 -6.57 10.66
CA LYS A 391 65.20 -6.37 12.02
C LYS A 391 64.12 -5.60 12.77
N ASN A 392 63.42 -6.29 13.68
CA ASN A 392 62.40 -5.77 14.60
C ASN A 392 60.97 -5.65 14.02
N VAL A 393 60.29 -6.76 13.71
CA VAL A 393 58.79 -6.76 13.66
C VAL A 393 58.28 -7.00 15.06
N THR A 394 58.12 -5.95 15.84
CA THR A 394 57.46 -6.04 17.14
C THR A 394 55.97 -5.70 17.08
N ASP A 395 55.48 -5.11 15.98
CA ASP A 395 54.19 -4.43 16.03
C ASP A 395 53.29 -4.73 14.81
N TRP A 396 52.00 -4.88 15.11
CA TRP A 396 50.88 -5.08 14.18
C TRP A 396 50.94 -4.08 13.01
N THR A 397 51.28 -4.56 11.81
CA THR A 397 51.46 -3.71 10.61
C THR A 397 50.46 -4.08 9.51
N SER A 398 49.76 -3.11 8.91
CA SER A 398 48.83 -3.37 7.80
C SER A 398 49.58 -3.58 6.48
N LEU A 399 49.29 -4.69 5.78
CA LEU A 399 49.74 -4.97 4.42
C LEU A 399 48.69 -4.53 3.39
N VAL A 400 47.44 -4.91 3.62
CA VAL A 400 46.28 -4.51 2.80
C VAL A 400 45.13 -4.16 3.74
N ARG A 401 44.43 -3.05 3.45
CA ARG A 401 43.13 -2.75 4.05
C ARG A 401 42.20 -2.20 2.98
N VAL A 402 41.10 -2.90 2.75
CA VAL A 402 39.92 -2.41 2.06
C VAL A 402 38.93 -2.00 3.13
N THR A 403 38.44 -0.78 3.01
CA THR A 403 37.38 -0.24 3.88
C THR A 403 36.25 0.28 3.00
N GLN A 404 35.02 0.11 3.48
CA GLN A 404 33.81 0.70 2.90
C GLN A 404 33.45 2.02 3.57
N ASN A 405 34.13 2.38 4.67
CA ASN A 405 33.87 3.58 5.45
C ASN A 405 34.57 4.80 4.84
N THR A 406 33.86 5.92 4.80
CA THR A 406 34.41 7.19 4.34
C THR A 406 35.44 7.75 5.34
N PRO A 407 36.38 8.62 4.90
CA PRO A 407 37.46 9.09 5.76
C PRO A 407 37.06 9.72 7.09
N ASP A 408 35.85 10.27 7.17
CA ASP A 408 35.25 10.93 8.33
C ASP A 408 34.74 9.96 9.40
N ILE A 409 34.41 8.71 9.04
CA ILE A 409 33.91 7.70 9.98
C ILE A 409 34.78 6.44 10.05
N GLN A 410 35.74 6.27 9.13
CA GLN A 410 36.63 5.12 9.16
C GLN A 410 37.45 5.11 10.47
N ALA A 411 37.51 3.96 11.11
CA ALA A 411 38.40 3.71 12.24
C ALA A 411 39.30 2.51 11.90
N ASP A 412 39.79 1.79 12.92
CA ASP A 412 40.56 0.56 12.71
C ASP A 412 39.68 -0.69 12.78
N ASN A 413 38.97 -0.91 13.88
CA ASN A 413 38.13 -2.10 14.10
C ASN A 413 36.85 -1.77 14.88
N ASP A 414 36.47 -0.49 14.91
CA ASP A 414 35.40 -0.01 15.78
C ASP A 414 34.05 -0.08 15.07
N ASN A 415 34.06 0.07 13.74
CA ASN A 415 32.86 0.12 12.91
C ASN A 415 32.83 -1.04 11.91
N ALA A 416 31.63 -1.54 11.62
CA ALA A 416 31.42 -2.41 10.47
C ALA A 416 31.89 -1.71 9.19
N GLY A 417 32.61 -2.42 8.32
CA GLY A 417 33.20 -1.85 7.11
C GLY A 417 34.59 -1.21 7.27
N ASP A 418 35.17 -1.11 8.48
CA ASP A 418 36.54 -0.62 8.66
C ASP A 418 37.59 -1.60 8.08
N ARG A 419 37.34 -2.90 8.27
CA ARG A 419 38.19 -4.01 7.81
C ARG A 419 37.43 -4.93 6.87
N THR A 420 36.83 -4.37 5.82
CA THR A 420 36.07 -5.12 4.80
C THR A 420 36.89 -6.27 4.20
N LEU A 421 38.15 -6.00 3.84
CA LEU A 421 39.18 -7.02 3.60
C LEU A 421 40.48 -6.50 4.19
N SER A 422 41.14 -7.28 5.04
CA SER A 422 42.40 -6.82 5.62
C SER A 422 43.40 -7.96 5.80
N ILE A 423 44.67 -7.63 5.54
CA ILE A 423 45.81 -8.49 5.80
C ILE A 423 46.78 -7.69 6.66
N PHE A 424 47.09 -8.22 7.84
CA PHE A 424 48.06 -7.66 8.76
C PHE A 424 49.28 -8.59 8.88
N ILE A 425 50.41 -8.02 9.26
CA ILE A 425 51.63 -8.73 9.63
C ILE A 425 51.83 -8.52 11.12
N ASP A 426 51.83 -9.61 11.88
CA ASP A 426 52.14 -9.62 13.31
C ASP A 426 53.22 -10.66 13.60
N LYS A 427 54.32 -10.25 14.25
CA LYS A 427 55.46 -11.13 14.61
C LYS A 427 55.97 -12.03 13.47
N GLY A 428 55.87 -11.56 12.22
CA GLY A 428 56.28 -12.30 11.03
C GLY A 428 55.23 -13.26 10.45
N CYS A 429 54.04 -13.33 11.04
CA CYS A 429 52.90 -14.10 10.54
C CYS A 429 51.90 -13.19 9.82
N LEU A 430 51.27 -13.71 8.76
CA LEU A 430 50.11 -13.07 8.12
C LEU A 430 48.85 -13.37 8.94
N VAL A 431 48.11 -12.32 9.27
CA VAL A 431 46.83 -12.39 9.97
C VAL A 431 45.73 -11.90 9.04
N PHE A 432 44.75 -12.76 8.78
CA PHE A 432 43.54 -12.42 8.04
C PHE A 432 42.45 -12.08 9.02
N GLN A 433 41.81 -10.93 8.84
CA GLN A 433 40.70 -10.52 9.69
C GLN A 433 39.57 -9.92 8.84
N TYR A 434 38.36 -10.40 9.12
CA TYR A 434 37.10 -9.92 8.58
C TYR A 434 36.23 -9.52 9.79
N LEU A 435 35.49 -8.42 9.67
CA LEU A 435 34.47 -7.98 10.63
C LEU A 435 33.09 -8.15 10.02
#